data_AF-A0A386TCT2-F1
#
_entry.id   AF-A0A386TCT2-F1
#
_cell.length_a   1.000
_cell.length_b   1.000
_cell.length_c   1.000
_cell.angle_alpha   90.00
_cell.angle_beta   90.00
_cell.angle_gamma   90.00
#
_symmetry.space_group_name_H-M   'P 1'
#
loop_
_entity.id
_entity.type
_entity.pdbx_description
1 polymer ?
#
loop_
_entity_poly.entity_id
_entity_poly.type
_entity_poly.pdbx_seq_one_letter_code
_entity_poly.pdbx_strand_id
1 'polypeptide(L)'
;MALFSLRHSVKTFSPKCRNANRTAAHGQTAAHLRYITRESAARVVIRQRLEGATDSKQARLSERAAEKRKGRACERFIIALPLEATTEQRVLLAREFAELLTNGQAGYVLAIHDKTGNDRQNPHFHLAAFDLHLSSGGRGRPKSVLGMARKNAVEKRAAQWATLHNRMMHSWGYGPSSELSHLSYAERGIDRVPEIHEGPVARRMHSQEKAHIIKPAWTHIDAGKSRHDANIIIREINLLKKEEQNARAHRLGKGNPEYSTCSQSGRKIFGENCRRSGRGTFPPARTADKKRCSEVRTDSDRHPTRELGDCAAQQRGPTQQPPFATQAKKATTPMAHQRGAGRRGISRVFYELIMLRDTLLARIANRDVRHSSLSNRQLTQVNAHEPLTYEPPGSPRKRSLASQTR
;
A
#
# COMPACT_ATOMS: atom_id res chain seq x y z
N MET A 1 -4.09 10.41 -12.53
CA MET A 1 -4.40 9.53 -11.39
C MET A 1 -3.50 9.90 -10.24
N ALA A 2 -4.08 10.15 -9.08
CA ALA A 2 -3.34 10.37 -7.84
C ALA A 2 -2.40 9.19 -7.54
N LEU A 3 -1.13 9.48 -7.25
CA LEU A 3 -0.17 8.50 -6.76
C LEU A 3 -0.01 8.70 -5.25
N PHE A 4 -0.09 7.61 -4.49
CA PHE A 4 0.21 7.67 -3.06
C PHE A 4 1.70 7.93 -2.85
N SER A 5 2.04 9.04 -2.20
CA SER A 5 3.39 9.34 -1.74
C SER A 5 3.32 10.14 -0.45
N LEU A 6 3.82 9.56 0.64
CA LEU A 6 4.02 10.22 1.92
C LEU A 6 5.43 9.95 2.40
N ARG A 7 6.25 11.00 2.41
CA ARG A 7 7.62 10.94 2.92
C ARG A 7 7.70 11.69 4.24
N HIS A 8 8.27 11.04 5.25
CA HIS A 8 8.57 11.64 6.54
C HIS A 8 10.09 11.72 6.74
N SER A 9 10.55 12.84 7.31
CA SER A 9 11.94 13.00 7.74
C SER A 9 12.03 13.88 8.98
N VAL A 10 13.14 13.78 9.69
CA VAL A 10 13.36 14.56 10.92
C VAL A 10 14.84 14.77 11.19
N LYS A 11 15.14 15.91 11.81
CA LYS A 11 16.43 16.25 12.39
C LYS A 11 16.32 16.27 13.91
N THR A 12 17.30 15.68 14.61
CA THR A 12 17.27 15.54 16.08
C THR A 12 18.62 15.86 16.72
N PHE A 13 18.58 16.52 17.88
CA PHE A 13 19.71 16.76 18.78
C PHE A 13 19.89 15.62 19.80
N SER A 14 19.24 14.47 19.59
CA SER A 14 19.35 13.35 20.51
C SER A 14 20.73 12.70 20.39
N PRO A 15 21.45 12.48 21.51
CA PRO A 15 22.73 11.74 21.49
C PRO A 15 22.54 10.27 21.10
N LYS A 16 21.31 9.75 21.18
CA LYS A 16 20.95 8.37 20.78
C LYS A 16 20.67 8.23 19.27
N CYS A 17 20.95 9.27 18.49
CA CYS A 17 20.75 9.24 17.04
C CYS A 17 21.74 8.26 16.39
N ARG A 18 21.23 7.16 15.83
CA ARG A 18 22.05 6.15 15.15
C ARG A 18 22.44 6.50 13.72
N ASN A 19 21.76 7.48 13.11
CA ASN A 19 21.96 7.86 11.72
C ASN A 19 22.48 9.29 11.65
N ALA A 20 23.73 9.46 11.23
CA ALA A 20 24.37 10.78 11.09
C ALA A 20 23.55 11.75 10.23
N ASN A 21 22.83 11.25 9.21
CA ASN A 21 21.97 12.07 8.35
C ASN A 21 20.75 12.65 9.09
N ARG A 22 20.40 12.14 10.28
CA ARG A 22 19.30 12.64 11.12
C ARG A 22 19.79 13.55 12.23
N THR A 23 21.10 13.70 12.43
CA THR A 23 21.65 14.65 13.40
C THR A 23 21.30 16.08 12.98
N ALA A 24 20.75 16.84 13.92
CA ALA A 24 20.42 18.23 13.74
C ALA A 24 21.65 19.12 13.91
N ALA A 25 21.68 20.22 13.17
CA ALA A 25 22.55 21.35 13.42
C ALA A 25 21.69 22.63 13.38
N HIS A 26 22.07 23.63 14.16
CA HIS A 26 21.38 24.92 14.19
C HIS A 26 21.32 25.56 12.79
N GLY A 27 20.19 26.19 12.48
CA GLY A 27 19.95 26.82 11.19
C GLY A 27 19.42 25.87 10.10
N GLN A 28 19.46 24.55 10.27
CA GLN A 28 18.93 23.61 9.28
C GLN A 28 17.41 23.71 9.11
N THR A 29 16.68 23.98 10.19
CA THR A 29 15.23 24.17 10.16
C THR A 29 14.88 25.48 9.47
N ALA A 30 15.62 26.56 9.77
CA ALA A 30 15.45 27.84 9.09
C ALA A 30 15.72 27.73 7.58
N ALA A 31 16.81 27.05 7.20
CA ALA A 31 17.12 26.77 5.80
C ALA A 31 16.03 25.94 5.12
N HIS A 32 15.49 24.93 5.82
CA HIS A 32 14.39 24.13 5.28
C HIS A 32 13.12 24.96 5.07
N LEU A 33 12.72 25.79 6.04
CA LEU A 33 11.56 26.68 5.90
C LEU A 33 11.74 27.62 4.71
N ARG A 34 12.87 28.32 4.61
CA ARG A 34 13.17 29.18 3.45
C ARG A 34 13.08 28.42 2.12
N TYR A 35 13.61 27.20 2.06
CA TYR A 35 13.56 26.37 0.87
C TYR A 35 12.13 26.01 0.46
N ILE A 36 11.29 25.59 1.41
CA ILE A 36 9.91 25.18 1.09
C ILE A 36 8.98 26.37 0.85
N THR A 37 9.26 27.54 1.41
CA THR A 37 8.42 28.75 1.23
C THR A 37 8.90 29.67 0.11
N ARG A 38 9.86 29.23 -0.72
CA ARG A 38 10.38 30.05 -1.82
C ARG A 38 9.30 30.37 -2.85
N GLU A 39 9.24 31.61 -3.30
CA GLU A 39 8.20 32.11 -4.23
C GLU A 39 8.22 31.40 -5.59
N SER A 40 9.40 30.95 -6.02
CA SER A 40 9.60 30.25 -7.30
C SER A 40 8.94 28.87 -7.37
N ALA A 41 8.57 28.28 -6.24
CA ALA A 41 7.93 26.96 -6.17
C ALA A 41 6.60 26.98 -5.40
N ALA A 42 6.55 27.69 -4.26
CA ALA A 42 5.39 27.71 -3.40
C ALA A 42 4.26 28.56 -4.00
N ARG A 43 3.09 27.94 -4.23
CA ARG A 43 1.87 28.67 -4.58
C ARG A 43 1.21 29.27 -3.36
N VAL A 44 0.98 28.44 -2.36
CA VAL A 44 0.32 28.82 -1.12
C VAL A 44 1.23 28.42 0.03
N VAL A 45 1.43 29.33 0.97
CA VAL A 45 2.11 29.06 2.23
C VAL A 45 1.14 29.36 3.37
N ILE A 46 0.88 28.35 4.19
CA ILE A 46 0.00 28.43 5.36
C ILE A 46 0.86 28.30 6.61
N ARG A 47 0.69 29.22 7.55
CA ARG A 47 1.37 29.23 8.84
C ARG A 47 0.31 29.21 9.92
N GLN A 48 0.45 28.29 10.87
CA GLN A 48 -0.51 28.16 11.96
C GLN A 48 0.20 27.89 13.28
N ARG A 49 -0.29 28.56 14.34
CA ARG A 49 0.13 28.36 15.75
C ARG A 49 1.66 28.35 15.92
N LEU A 50 2.32 29.32 15.30
CA LEU A 50 3.75 29.53 15.47
C LEU A 50 4.00 30.48 16.65
N GLU A 51 5.03 30.19 17.44
CA GLU A 51 5.47 31.05 18.55
C GLU A 51 6.34 32.20 18.05
N GLY A 52 7.14 31.95 17.02
CA GLY A 52 8.01 32.95 16.42
C GLY A 52 7.28 33.81 15.39
N ALA A 53 7.44 35.13 15.48
CA ALA A 53 6.88 36.09 14.53
C ALA A 53 7.35 35.90 13.06
N THR A 54 8.48 35.20 12.84
CA THR A 54 9.00 34.87 11.51
C THR A 54 9.42 33.42 11.45
N ASP A 55 9.47 32.83 10.25
CA ASP A 55 9.93 31.45 10.03
C ASP A 55 11.33 31.22 10.62
N SER A 56 12.24 32.19 10.46
CA SER A 56 13.59 32.14 11.05
C SER A 56 13.58 32.21 12.59
N LYS A 57 12.68 32.99 13.19
CA LYS A 57 12.52 33.03 14.65
C LYS A 57 11.92 31.70 15.16
N GLN A 58 10.86 31.21 14.53
CA GLN A 58 10.23 29.93 14.85
C GLN A 58 11.22 28.77 14.77
N ALA A 59 12.01 28.69 13.69
CA ALA A 59 13.03 27.67 13.53
C ALA A 59 14.03 27.67 14.68
N ARG A 60 14.57 28.84 15.05
CA ARG A 60 15.52 28.98 16.16
C ARG A 60 14.92 28.57 17.50
N LEU A 61 13.68 28.98 17.78
CA LEU A 61 12.97 28.56 18.99
C LEU A 61 12.82 27.03 19.04
N SER A 62 12.37 26.42 17.94
CA SER A 62 12.20 24.97 17.86
C SER A 62 13.51 24.19 18.02
N GLU A 63 14.61 24.68 17.45
CA GLU A 63 15.93 24.05 17.55
C GLU A 63 16.50 24.15 18.96
N ARG A 64 16.44 25.33 19.59
CA ARG A 64 16.86 25.52 20.99
C ARG A 64 16.05 24.67 21.96
N ALA A 65 14.73 24.63 21.79
CA ALA A 65 13.87 23.77 22.60
C ALA A 65 14.20 22.28 22.40
N ALA A 66 14.47 21.87 21.16
CA ALA A 66 14.86 20.51 20.81
C ALA A 66 16.23 20.12 21.36
N GLU A 67 17.20 21.03 21.35
CA GLU A 67 18.52 20.83 21.94
C GLU A 67 18.43 20.64 23.46
N LYS A 68 17.73 21.55 24.16
CA LYS A 68 17.52 21.47 25.61
C LYS A 68 16.91 20.12 26.04
N ARG A 69 15.93 19.62 25.27
CA ARG A 69 15.26 18.33 25.55
C ARG A 69 15.95 17.12 24.90
N LYS A 70 17.08 17.31 24.20
CA LYS A 70 17.80 16.27 23.44
C LYS A 70 16.88 15.50 22.49
N GLY A 71 16.02 16.23 21.78
CA GLY A 71 14.88 15.74 21.00
C GLY A 71 14.89 16.17 19.53
N ARG A 72 13.72 16.14 18.89
CA ARG A 72 13.53 16.43 17.46
C ARG A 72 13.25 17.91 17.25
N ALA A 73 13.82 18.55 16.22
CA ALA A 73 13.59 19.97 15.95
C ALA A 73 12.19 20.22 15.38
N CYS A 74 11.83 19.47 14.33
CA CYS A 74 10.52 19.50 13.69
C CYS A 74 10.29 18.19 12.95
N GLU A 75 9.03 17.84 12.72
CA GLU A 75 8.63 16.73 11.85
C GLU A 75 8.40 17.27 10.45
N ARG A 76 9.04 16.67 9.43
CA ARG A 76 8.98 17.15 8.05
C ARG A 76 8.28 16.13 7.17
N PHE A 77 7.28 16.58 6.43
CA PHE A 77 6.53 15.76 5.48
C PHE A 77 6.61 16.33 4.08
N ILE A 78 6.63 15.43 3.10
CA ILE A 78 6.42 15.73 1.68
C ILE A 78 5.35 14.76 1.19
N ILE A 79 4.23 15.28 0.74
CA ILE A 79 3.05 14.47 0.42
C ILE A 79 2.54 14.88 -0.96
N ALA A 80 2.33 13.90 -1.84
CA ALA A 80 1.78 14.14 -3.17
C ALA A 80 0.30 14.54 -3.09
N LEU A 81 -0.11 15.43 -3.99
CA LEU A 81 -1.47 15.89 -4.14
C LEU A 81 -2.10 15.28 -5.41
N PRO A 82 -3.42 15.10 -5.44
CA PRO A 82 -4.12 14.64 -6.63
C PRO A 82 -3.98 15.63 -7.78
N LEU A 83 -3.62 15.13 -8.97
CA LEU A 83 -3.49 15.93 -10.20
C LEU A 83 -4.88 16.38 -10.71
N GLU A 84 -5.86 15.50 -10.55
CA GLU A 84 -7.24 15.70 -10.95
C GLU A 84 -7.99 16.74 -10.11
N ALA A 85 -7.52 17.04 -8.90
CA ALA A 85 -8.12 18.05 -8.03
C ALA A 85 -7.74 19.46 -8.48
N THR A 86 -8.67 20.41 -8.32
CA THR A 86 -8.41 21.84 -8.52
C THR A 86 -7.42 22.39 -7.50
N THR A 87 -6.90 23.59 -7.74
CA THR A 87 -5.95 24.25 -6.84
C THR A 87 -6.55 24.46 -5.45
N GLU A 88 -7.79 24.91 -5.39
CA GLU A 88 -8.54 25.21 -4.17
C GLU A 88 -8.78 23.93 -3.36
N GLN A 89 -9.16 22.85 -4.05
CA GLN A 89 -9.32 21.52 -3.44
C GLN A 89 -7.99 21.00 -2.88
N ARG A 90 -6.89 21.13 -3.63
CA ARG A 90 -5.55 20.75 -3.15
C ARG A 90 -5.16 21.53 -1.88
N VAL A 91 -5.44 22.83 -1.83
CA VAL A 91 -5.20 23.67 -0.65
C VAL A 91 -6.02 23.18 0.54
N LEU A 92 -7.31 22.91 0.34
CA LEU A 92 -8.20 22.43 1.39
C LEU A 92 -7.72 21.08 1.94
N LEU A 93 -7.44 20.11 1.08
CA LEU A 93 -6.95 18.79 1.48
C LEU A 93 -5.63 18.85 2.26
N ALA A 94 -4.68 19.67 1.80
CA ALA A 94 -3.41 19.85 2.49
C ALA A 94 -3.60 20.48 3.89
N ARG A 95 -4.50 21.45 4.01
CA ARG A 95 -4.86 22.11 5.28
C ARG A 95 -5.53 21.12 6.24
N GLU A 96 -6.54 20.39 5.79
CA GLU A 96 -7.25 19.39 6.60
C GLU A 96 -6.30 18.32 7.14
N PHE A 97 -5.34 17.86 6.33
CA PHE A 97 -4.33 16.93 6.80
C PHE A 97 -3.41 17.54 7.86
N ALA A 98 -2.99 18.80 7.68
CA ALA A 98 -2.16 19.48 8.66
C ALA A 98 -2.88 19.66 10.00
N GLU A 99 -4.18 20.00 9.98
CA GLU A 99 -5.00 20.11 11.19
C GLU A 99 -5.19 18.75 11.87
N LEU A 100 -5.46 17.68 11.11
CA LEU A 100 -5.53 16.31 11.63
C LEU A 100 -4.20 15.85 12.24
N LEU A 101 -3.08 16.17 11.59
CA LEU A 101 -1.74 15.81 12.09
C LEU A 101 -1.42 16.54 13.40
N THR A 102 -1.78 17.82 13.48
CA THR A 102 -1.48 18.70 14.61
C THR A 102 -2.53 18.66 15.71
N ASN A 103 -3.63 17.90 15.51
CA ASN A 103 -4.77 17.85 16.41
C ASN A 103 -5.34 19.24 16.75
N GLY A 104 -5.25 20.18 15.80
CA GLY A 104 -5.61 21.60 16.01
C GLY A 104 -4.75 22.38 17.01
N GLN A 105 -3.70 21.78 17.58
CA GLN A 105 -2.96 22.36 18.70
C GLN A 105 -1.49 22.64 18.36
N ALA A 106 -0.81 21.72 17.70
CA ALA A 106 0.59 21.89 17.33
C ALA A 106 0.76 22.91 16.18
N GLY A 107 1.88 23.62 16.18
CA GLY A 107 2.23 24.60 15.16
C GLY A 107 2.73 23.95 13.88
N TYR A 108 2.49 24.59 12.73
CA TYR A 108 3.02 24.11 11.45
C TYR A 108 3.22 25.21 10.41
N VAL A 109 4.12 24.93 9.47
CA VAL A 109 4.28 25.65 8.20
C VAL A 109 4.04 24.67 7.07
N LEU A 110 3.08 24.97 6.21
CA LEU A 110 2.71 24.19 5.03
C LEU A 110 2.96 25.01 3.77
N ALA A 111 3.57 24.42 2.76
CA ALA A 111 3.81 25.06 1.46
C ALA A 111 3.46 24.11 0.32
N ILE A 112 2.60 24.56 -0.60
CA ILE A 112 2.15 23.77 -1.76
C ILE A 112 3.01 24.11 -2.97
N HIS A 113 3.62 23.09 -3.57
CA HIS A 113 4.47 23.19 -4.75
C HIS A 113 3.72 22.57 -5.94
N ASP A 114 3.21 23.42 -6.82
CA ASP A 114 2.47 23.02 -8.04
C ASP A 114 2.65 24.01 -9.22
N LYS A 115 3.65 24.91 -9.14
CA LYS A 115 3.81 26.04 -10.08
C LYS A 115 4.71 25.72 -11.29
N THR A 116 5.91 25.19 -11.08
CA THR A 116 6.98 25.25 -12.08
C THR A 116 7.55 23.87 -12.42
N GLY A 117 7.93 23.69 -13.69
CA GLY A 117 8.60 22.48 -14.18
C GLY A 117 7.87 21.18 -13.80
N ASN A 118 8.60 20.28 -13.14
CA ASN A 118 8.09 18.99 -12.71
C ASN A 118 6.95 19.08 -11.67
N ASP A 119 6.82 20.20 -10.96
CA ASP A 119 5.81 20.36 -9.90
C ASP A 119 4.40 20.44 -10.48
N ARG A 120 4.24 20.84 -11.75
CA ARG A 120 2.93 20.82 -12.45
C ARG A 120 2.42 19.40 -12.68
N GLN A 121 3.33 18.45 -12.91
CA GLN A 121 3.00 17.04 -13.13
C GLN A 121 3.09 16.20 -11.87
N ASN A 122 3.59 16.78 -10.78
CA ASN A 122 3.72 16.13 -9.48
C ASN A 122 3.43 17.16 -8.38
N PRO A 123 2.18 17.66 -8.27
CA PRO A 123 1.82 18.60 -7.24
C PRO A 123 2.02 17.92 -5.88
N HIS A 124 2.68 18.61 -4.96
CA HIS A 124 2.95 18.09 -3.62
C HIS A 124 2.99 19.24 -2.62
N PHE A 125 2.83 18.92 -1.35
CA PHE A 125 3.05 19.90 -0.29
C PHE A 125 4.18 19.47 0.63
N HIS A 126 4.92 20.46 1.08
CA HIS A 126 5.84 20.37 2.18
C HIS A 126 5.15 20.81 3.46
N LEU A 127 5.37 20.08 4.55
CA LEU A 127 4.84 20.41 5.86
C LEU A 127 5.94 20.26 6.91
N ALA A 128 6.27 21.35 7.59
CA ALA A 128 7.11 21.37 8.78
C ALA A 128 6.21 21.56 10.00
N ALA A 129 6.05 20.51 10.80
CA ALA A 129 5.25 20.52 12.02
C ALA A 129 6.15 20.61 13.26
N PHE A 130 5.77 21.48 14.21
CA PHE A 130 6.47 21.75 15.46
C PHE A 130 5.68 21.13 16.62
N ASP A 131 6.31 20.20 17.32
CA ASP A 131 5.61 19.33 18.27
C ASP A 131 5.33 20.03 19.60
N LEU A 132 4.06 20.10 19.97
CA LEU A 132 3.63 20.56 21.29
C LEU A 132 3.67 19.40 22.29
N HIS A 133 4.24 19.66 23.48
CA HIS A 133 4.36 18.67 24.54
C HIS A 133 3.47 19.07 25.71
N LEU A 134 2.36 18.35 25.89
CA LEU A 134 1.40 18.62 26.95
C LEU A 134 1.83 17.93 28.24
N SER A 135 1.77 18.66 29.36
CA SER A 135 1.92 18.07 30.68
C SER A 135 0.71 17.18 30.97
N SER A 136 0.95 15.97 31.48
CA SER A 136 -0.12 15.00 31.78
C SER A 136 -0.73 15.18 33.18
N GLY A 137 -0.36 16.25 33.91
CA GLY A 137 -0.85 16.51 35.28
C GLY A 137 -0.31 15.58 36.37
N GLY A 138 0.43 14.52 36.01
CA GLY A 138 1.05 13.56 36.95
C GLY A 138 2.54 13.31 36.70
N ARG A 139 3.13 12.38 37.46
CA ARG A 139 4.51 11.91 37.23
C ARG A 139 4.61 11.17 35.90
N GLY A 140 5.16 11.82 34.89
CA GLY A 140 5.36 11.22 33.57
C GLY A 140 6.02 12.15 32.56
N ARG A 141 6.51 11.57 31.46
CA ARG A 141 7.04 12.37 30.36
C ARG A 141 5.89 13.11 29.66
N PRO A 142 6.06 14.40 29.32
CA PRO A 142 5.07 15.14 28.54
C PRO A 142 4.65 14.41 27.27
N LYS A 143 3.36 14.45 26.96
CA LYS A 143 2.77 13.78 25.81
C LYS A 143 2.95 14.65 24.57
N SER A 144 3.65 14.11 23.58
CA SER A 144 3.76 14.69 22.24
C SER A 144 2.38 14.66 21.55
N VAL A 145 1.96 15.82 21.04
CA VAL A 145 0.73 15.98 20.25
C VAL A 145 0.88 15.30 18.89
N LEU A 146 2.01 15.50 18.20
CA LEU A 146 2.24 14.89 16.89
C LEU A 146 2.41 13.36 16.96
N GLY A 147 2.95 12.85 18.07
CA GLY A 147 3.07 11.41 18.33
C GLY A 147 4.02 10.65 17.38
N MET A 148 4.87 11.35 16.63
CA MET A 148 5.73 10.76 15.58
C MET A 148 6.90 9.92 16.12
N ALA A 149 7.08 9.87 17.45
CA ALA A 149 8.05 8.97 18.09
C ALA A 149 7.47 7.59 18.42
N ARG A 150 6.17 7.37 18.26
CA ARG A 150 5.51 6.09 18.56
C ARG A 150 5.81 5.06 17.47
N LYS A 151 5.71 3.78 17.84
CA LYS A 151 5.78 2.67 16.88
C LYS A 151 4.68 2.81 15.83
N ASN A 152 5.04 2.54 14.58
CA ASN A 152 4.18 2.61 13.40
C ASN A 152 3.54 3.99 13.15
N ALA A 153 4.17 5.07 13.61
CA ALA A 153 3.60 6.41 13.46
C ALA A 153 3.48 6.83 12.00
N VAL A 154 4.47 6.51 11.16
CA VAL A 154 4.47 6.88 9.73
C VAL A 154 3.34 6.15 8.99
N GLU A 155 3.18 4.86 9.24
CA GLU A 155 2.16 3.98 8.67
C GLU A 155 0.76 4.45 9.08
N LYS A 156 0.59 4.86 10.34
CA LYS A 156 -0.67 5.47 10.81
C LYS A 156 -0.97 6.79 10.11
N ARG A 157 0.03 7.67 9.93
CA ARG A 157 -0.17 8.94 9.20
C ARG A 157 -0.42 8.71 7.72
N ALA A 158 0.19 7.68 7.13
CA ALA A 158 -0.07 7.20 5.77
C ALA A 158 -1.51 6.72 5.60
N ALA A 159 -2.02 5.89 6.53
CA ALA A 159 -3.41 5.45 6.53
C ALA A 159 -4.40 6.63 6.71
N GLN A 160 -4.08 7.57 7.60
CA GLN A 160 -4.88 8.78 7.80
C GLN A 160 -4.91 9.67 6.56
N TRP A 161 -3.77 9.88 5.91
CA TRP A 161 -3.70 10.60 4.64
C TRP A 161 -4.59 9.94 3.60
N ALA A 162 -4.50 8.61 3.46
CA ALA A 162 -5.29 7.88 2.48
C ALA A 162 -6.80 7.97 2.73
N THR A 163 -7.20 7.81 3.99
CA THR A 163 -8.61 7.92 4.39
C THR A 163 -9.14 9.33 4.12
N LEU A 164 -8.39 10.36 4.50
CA LEU A 164 -8.75 11.75 4.29
C LEU A 164 -8.86 12.07 2.80
N HIS A 165 -7.84 11.69 2.03
CA HIS A 165 -7.81 11.89 0.58
C HIS A 165 -9.04 11.29 -0.08
N ASN A 166 -9.29 9.99 0.11
CA ASN A 166 -10.39 9.30 -0.56
C ASN A 166 -11.74 9.92 -0.18
N ARG A 167 -11.95 10.21 1.11
CA ARG A 167 -13.16 10.90 1.58
C ARG A 167 -13.39 12.23 0.86
N MET A 168 -12.35 13.05 0.73
CA MET A 168 -12.46 14.36 0.09
C MET A 168 -12.66 14.24 -1.43
N MET A 169 -11.93 13.35 -2.09
CA MET A 169 -12.10 13.07 -3.52
C MET A 169 -13.54 12.64 -3.83
N HIS A 170 -14.11 11.73 -3.04
CA HIS A 170 -15.52 11.34 -3.17
C HIS A 170 -16.47 12.52 -2.95
N SER A 171 -16.23 13.35 -1.93
CA SER A 171 -17.08 14.53 -1.67
C SER A 171 -17.06 15.56 -2.78
N TRP A 172 -16.01 15.57 -3.61
CA TRP A 172 -15.88 16.43 -4.77
C TRP A 172 -16.37 15.79 -6.08
N GLY A 173 -16.94 14.58 -6.01
CA GLY A 173 -17.49 13.87 -7.17
C GLY A 173 -16.48 13.07 -7.98
N TYR A 174 -15.24 12.87 -7.50
CA TYR A 174 -14.28 12.00 -8.16
C TYR A 174 -14.61 10.52 -7.88
N GLY A 175 -14.47 9.67 -8.91
CA GLY A 175 -14.78 8.24 -8.81
C GLY A 175 -13.67 7.38 -8.19
N PRO A 176 -13.89 6.05 -8.12
CA PRO A 176 -12.94 5.09 -7.51
C PRO A 176 -11.54 5.09 -8.15
N SER A 177 -11.41 5.54 -9.40
CA SER A 177 -10.11 5.70 -10.07
C SER A 177 -9.22 6.75 -9.40
N SER A 178 -9.77 7.66 -8.60
CA SER A 178 -8.99 8.66 -7.87
C SER A 178 -8.67 8.22 -6.43
N GLU A 179 -9.09 7.02 -6.01
CA GLU A 179 -8.73 6.52 -4.70
C GLU A 179 -7.26 6.11 -4.64
N LEU A 180 -6.69 6.28 -3.45
CA LEU A 180 -5.35 5.80 -3.15
C LEU A 180 -5.38 4.86 -1.94
N SER A 181 -4.37 3.98 -1.90
CA SER A 181 -4.14 3.09 -0.77
C SER A 181 -2.72 3.31 -0.26
N HIS A 182 -2.60 3.33 1.07
CA HIS A 182 -1.31 3.40 1.76
C HIS A 182 -0.59 2.04 1.82
N LEU A 183 -1.30 0.96 1.49
CA LEU A 183 -0.78 -0.40 1.50
C LEU A 183 0.08 -0.65 0.27
N SER A 184 1.14 -1.43 0.46
CA SER A 184 1.97 -1.94 -0.64
C SER A 184 1.17 -2.84 -1.58
N TYR A 185 1.69 -3.08 -2.80
CA TYR A 185 1.07 -4.05 -3.71
C TYR A 185 0.97 -5.44 -3.09
N ALA A 186 1.99 -5.88 -2.36
CA ALA A 186 1.99 -7.17 -1.67
C ALA A 186 0.87 -7.27 -0.62
N GLU A 187 0.69 -6.26 0.23
CA GLU A 187 -0.38 -6.22 1.23
C GLU A 187 -1.78 -6.14 0.62
N ARG A 188 -1.90 -5.60 -0.59
CA ARG A 188 -3.15 -5.57 -1.37
C ARG A 188 -3.39 -6.87 -2.15
N GLY A 189 -2.47 -7.83 -2.12
CA GLY A 189 -2.54 -9.04 -2.94
C GLY A 189 -2.40 -8.78 -4.44
N ILE A 190 -1.79 -7.66 -4.84
CA ILE A 190 -1.55 -7.31 -6.23
C ILE A 190 -0.22 -7.90 -6.67
N ASP A 191 -0.26 -8.88 -7.57
CA ASP A 191 0.94 -9.45 -8.18
C ASP A 191 1.50 -8.54 -9.28
N ARG A 192 2.07 -7.41 -8.87
CA ARG A 192 2.75 -6.44 -9.74
C ARG A 192 4.10 -6.07 -9.14
N VAL A 193 5.14 -6.09 -9.96
CA VAL A 193 6.46 -5.63 -9.55
C VAL A 193 6.48 -4.09 -9.55
N PRO A 194 6.80 -3.42 -8.42
CA PRO A 194 6.85 -1.97 -8.36
C PRO A 194 8.07 -1.42 -9.13
N GLU A 195 7.87 -0.29 -9.82
CA GLU A 195 8.96 0.44 -10.48
C GLU A 195 9.89 1.12 -9.45
N ILE A 196 11.15 1.28 -9.83
CA ILE A 196 12.20 1.92 -9.05
C ILE A 196 12.17 3.44 -9.31
N HIS A 197 12.23 4.25 -8.25
CA HIS A 197 12.24 5.71 -8.41
C HIS A 197 13.49 6.21 -9.15
N GLU A 198 13.27 6.90 -10.27
CA GLU A 198 14.29 7.62 -11.02
C GLU A 198 14.31 9.11 -10.67
N GLY A 199 15.49 9.62 -10.35
CA GLY A 199 15.69 11.04 -10.10
C GLY A 199 15.57 11.88 -11.39
N PRO A 200 15.24 13.18 -11.28
CA PRO A 200 15.05 14.04 -12.45
C PRO A 200 16.32 14.18 -13.32
N VAL A 201 17.51 14.16 -12.70
CA VAL A 201 18.79 14.19 -13.43
C VAL A 201 18.99 12.91 -14.24
N ALA A 202 18.71 11.75 -13.65
CA ALA A 202 18.82 10.46 -14.34
C ALA A 202 17.87 10.39 -15.53
N ARG A 203 16.60 10.78 -15.34
CA ARG A 203 15.64 10.89 -16.45
C ARG A 203 16.11 11.82 -17.57
N ARG A 204 16.68 12.98 -17.21
CA ARG A 204 17.22 13.92 -18.20
C ARG A 204 18.40 13.33 -18.98
N MET A 205 19.31 12.63 -18.31
CA MET A 205 20.44 11.98 -18.96
C MET A 205 19.97 10.94 -19.98
N HIS A 206 19.01 10.09 -19.61
CA HIS A 206 18.41 9.12 -20.54
C HIS A 206 17.69 9.80 -21.70
N SER A 207 16.91 10.86 -21.45
CA SER A 207 16.24 11.61 -22.53
C SER A 207 17.20 12.32 -23.49
N GLN A 208 18.44 12.57 -23.06
CA GLN A 208 19.50 13.18 -23.87
C GLN A 208 20.47 12.14 -24.42
N GLU A 209 20.15 10.84 -24.30
CA GLU A 209 21.00 9.71 -24.71
C GLU A 209 22.44 9.77 -24.17
N LYS A 210 22.63 10.48 -23.05
CA LYS A 210 23.94 10.62 -22.41
C LYS A 210 24.25 9.37 -21.61
N ALA A 211 25.50 8.92 -21.71
CA ALA A 211 26.01 7.79 -20.95
C ALA A 211 25.78 8.01 -19.45
N HIS A 212 25.17 7.02 -18.80
CA HIS A 212 24.99 7.05 -17.36
C HIS A 212 26.32 6.72 -16.67
N ILE A 213 26.65 7.46 -15.61
CA ILE A 213 27.85 7.18 -14.82
C ILE A 213 27.55 5.97 -13.92
N ILE A 214 28.13 4.83 -14.27
CA ILE A 214 28.11 3.64 -13.41
C ILE A 214 28.94 3.93 -12.18
N LYS A 215 28.36 3.74 -11.00
CA LYS A 215 29.11 3.81 -9.74
C LYS A 215 29.66 2.41 -9.45
N PRO A 216 30.98 2.18 -9.47
CA PRO A 216 31.55 0.83 -9.30
C PRO A 216 31.10 0.14 -8.01
N ALA A 217 30.87 0.93 -6.95
CA ALA A 217 30.37 0.44 -5.67
C ALA A 217 28.98 -0.24 -5.76
N TRP A 218 28.17 0.03 -6.78
CA TRP A 218 26.81 -0.50 -6.93
C TRP A 218 26.70 -1.64 -7.95
N THR A 219 27.75 -1.90 -8.72
CA THR A 219 27.78 -2.93 -9.78
C THR A 219 27.37 -4.31 -9.28
N HIS A 220 27.70 -4.66 -8.03
CA HIS A 220 27.30 -5.95 -7.45
C HIS A 220 25.78 -6.08 -7.21
N ILE A 221 25.05 -4.96 -7.13
CA ILE A 221 23.59 -4.89 -6.91
C ILE A 221 22.86 -4.72 -8.24
N ASP A 222 23.29 -3.77 -9.06
CA ASP A 222 22.61 -3.37 -10.29
C ASP A 222 23.21 -3.97 -11.57
N ALA A 223 24.29 -4.75 -11.46
CA ALA A 223 25.02 -5.32 -12.59
C ALA A 223 25.53 -4.24 -13.58
N GLY A 224 25.75 -3.01 -13.12
CA GLY A 224 26.16 -1.88 -13.95
C GLY A 224 25.04 -1.33 -14.83
N LYS A 225 23.77 -1.66 -14.52
CA LYS A 225 22.60 -1.21 -15.28
C LYS A 225 21.91 -0.07 -14.58
N SER A 226 21.32 0.81 -15.40
CA SER A 226 20.61 1.96 -14.87
C SER A 226 19.27 1.54 -14.25
N ARG A 227 18.72 2.39 -13.37
CA ARG A 227 17.35 2.21 -12.87
C ARG A 227 16.31 2.27 -14.00
N HIS A 228 16.62 3.00 -15.06
CA HIS A 228 15.79 3.10 -16.26
C HIS A 228 15.67 1.75 -16.96
N ASP A 229 16.81 1.08 -17.19
CA ASP A 229 16.84 -0.25 -17.80
C ASP A 229 16.07 -1.27 -16.95
N ALA A 230 16.23 -1.21 -15.63
CA ALA A 230 15.48 -2.05 -14.70
C ALA A 230 13.97 -1.79 -14.80
N ASN A 231 13.54 -0.53 -14.91
CA ASN A 231 12.14 -0.17 -15.06
C ASN A 231 11.52 -0.62 -16.38
N ILE A 232 12.28 -0.61 -17.48
CA ILE A 232 11.85 -1.21 -18.76
C ILE A 232 11.50 -2.68 -18.55
N ILE A 233 12.42 -3.45 -17.95
CA ILE A 233 12.22 -4.88 -17.68
C ILE A 233 11.03 -5.09 -16.72
N ILE A 234 10.87 -4.25 -15.69
CA ILE A 234 9.72 -4.32 -14.76
C ILE A 234 8.40 -4.11 -15.50
N ARG A 235 8.34 -3.16 -16.45
CA ARG A 235 7.14 -2.94 -17.28
C ARG A 235 6.84 -4.14 -18.15
N GLU A 236 7.85 -4.72 -18.81
CA GLU A 236 7.73 -5.95 -19.60
C GLU A 236 7.16 -7.09 -18.73
N ILE A 237 7.75 -7.37 -17.57
CA ILE A 237 7.27 -8.40 -16.63
C ILE A 237 5.81 -8.18 -16.27
N ASN A 238 5.44 -6.95 -15.95
CA ASN A 238 4.07 -6.63 -15.56
C ASN A 238 3.07 -6.80 -16.72
N LEU A 239 3.47 -6.52 -17.97
CA LEU A 239 2.66 -6.81 -19.16
C LEU A 239 2.48 -8.32 -19.35
N LEU A 240 3.57 -9.08 -19.30
CA LEU A 240 3.54 -10.55 -19.44
C LEU A 240 2.67 -11.21 -18.36
N LYS A 241 2.76 -10.75 -17.11
CA LYS A 241 1.89 -11.23 -16.02
C LYS A 241 0.41 -10.95 -16.29
N LYS A 242 0.10 -9.77 -16.84
CA LYS A 242 -1.27 -9.40 -17.19
C LYS A 242 -1.80 -10.29 -18.32
N GLU A 243 -0.99 -10.55 -19.34
CA GLU A 243 -1.32 -11.47 -20.43
C GLU A 243 -1.58 -12.89 -19.90
N GLU A 244 -0.70 -13.41 -19.04
CA GLU A 244 -0.87 -14.73 -18.41
C GLU A 244 -2.20 -14.81 -17.61
N GLN A 245 -2.51 -13.78 -16.83
CA GLN A 245 -3.75 -13.68 -16.05
C GLN A 245 -4.99 -13.63 -16.96
N ASN A 246 -5.00 -12.75 -17.97
CA ASN A 246 -6.10 -12.63 -18.92
C ASN A 246 -6.34 -13.97 -19.63
N ALA A 247 -5.26 -14.59 -20.10
CA ALA A 247 -5.32 -15.82 -20.84
C ALA A 247 -5.74 -17.01 -19.95
N ARG A 248 -5.50 -16.95 -18.63
CA ARG A 248 -6.06 -17.89 -17.64
C ARG A 248 -7.55 -17.62 -17.37
N ALA A 249 -7.96 -16.37 -17.30
CA ALA A 249 -9.36 -15.98 -17.10
C ALA A 249 -10.25 -16.39 -18.30
N HIS A 250 -9.75 -16.24 -19.54
CA HIS A 250 -10.44 -16.74 -20.73
C HIS A 250 -10.65 -18.26 -20.71
N ARG A 251 -9.76 -19.04 -20.08
CA ARG A 251 -9.88 -20.51 -20.00
C ARG A 251 -10.96 -20.98 -19.01
N LEU A 252 -11.28 -20.17 -18.00
CA LEU A 252 -12.24 -20.54 -16.95
C LEU A 252 -13.68 -20.10 -17.23
N GLY A 253 -13.96 -19.56 -18.44
CA GLY A 253 -15.30 -19.11 -18.82
C GLY A 253 -15.80 -17.96 -17.92
N LYS A 254 -15.52 -16.72 -18.30
CA LYS A 254 -16.27 -15.59 -17.74
C LYS A 254 -17.73 -15.76 -18.14
N GLY A 255 -18.60 -16.12 -17.20
CA GLY A 255 -20.04 -16.02 -17.40
C GLY A 255 -20.38 -14.57 -17.77
N ASN A 256 -21.05 -14.38 -18.91
CA ASN A 256 -21.59 -13.09 -19.32
C ASN A 256 -22.56 -12.57 -18.25
N PRO A 257 -22.47 -11.30 -17.83
CA PRO A 257 -23.47 -10.68 -16.95
C PRO A 257 -24.70 -10.16 -17.73
N GLU A 258 -24.89 -10.54 -19.00
CA GLU A 258 -25.91 -9.94 -19.88
C GLU A 258 -27.24 -10.68 -19.98
N TYR A 259 -27.47 -11.74 -19.21
CA TYR A 259 -28.81 -12.30 -19.03
C TYR A 259 -29.02 -12.70 -17.57
N SER A 260 -29.34 -11.71 -16.73
CA SER A 260 -29.99 -11.93 -15.43
C SER A 260 -31.39 -11.32 -15.46
N THR A 261 -32.22 -11.80 -16.40
CA THR A 261 -33.67 -11.68 -16.29
C THR A 261 -34.26 -13.05 -15.97
N CYS A 262 -34.85 -13.11 -14.77
CA CYS A 262 -35.93 -13.98 -14.33
C CYS A 262 -36.12 -15.34 -15.05
N SER A 263 -35.87 -16.45 -14.36
CA SER A 263 -36.79 -17.60 -14.44
C SER A 263 -36.80 -18.38 -13.13
N GLN A 264 -37.92 -18.23 -12.41
CA GLN A 264 -38.42 -19.22 -11.47
C GLN A 264 -38.86 -20.46 -12.25
N SER A 265 -38.20 -21.60 -12.03
CA SER A 265 -38.74 -22.97 -12.11
C SER A 265 -37.56 -23.91 -11.84
N GLY A 266 -37.50 -24.75 -10.81
CA GLY A 266 -38.56 -25.63 -10.33
C GLY A 266 -38.45 -27.00 -11.02
N ARG A 267 -37.53 -27.87 -10.58
CA ARG A 267 -37.57 -29.36 -10.65
C ARG A 267 -36.31 -29.94 -9.98
N LYS A 268 -36.43 -30.41 -8.74
CA LYS A 268 -36.76 -31.78 -8.27
C LYS A 268 -35.55 -32.73 -8.30
N ILE A 269 -34.96 -32.89 -7.13
CA ILE A 269 -34.05 -33.96 -6.72
C ILE A 269 -34.93 -35.18 -6.39
N PHE A 270 -34.79 -36.28 -7.15
CA PHE A 270 -35.19 -37.63 -6.72
C PHE A 270 -34.20 -38.07 -5.61
N GLY A 271 -34.61 -38.43 -4.39
CA GLY A 271 -35.26 -39.69 -3.98
C GLY A 271 -34.17 -40.75 -3.78
N GLU A 272 -33.79 -41.17 -2.57
CA GLU A 272 -34.54 -42.13 -1.74
C GLU A 272 -34.13 -42.15 -0.24
N ASN A 273 -35.17 -42.23 0.61
CA ASN A 273 -35.37 -43.07 1.83
C ASN A 273 -34.33 -43.03 2.97
N CYS A 274 -34.68 -42.59 4.18
CA CYS A 274 -35.41 -43.42 5.15
C CYS A 274 -36.29 -42.63 6.14
N ARG A 275 -37.43 -43.23 6.47
CA ARG A 275 -38.46 -42.77 7.41
C ARG A 275 -38.03 -42.96 8.88
N ARG A 276 -38.33 -42.01 9.77
CA ARG A 276 -39.06 -42.27 11.02
C ARG A 276 -39.64 -40.99 11.65
N SER A 277 -40.88 -41.12 12.09
CA SER A 277 -41.83 -40.14 12.61
C SER A 277 -41.53 -39.61 14.02
N GLY A 278 -41.94 -38.38 14.31
CA GLY A 278 -42.14 -37.87 15.68
C GLY A 278 -42.70 -36.45 15.69
N ARG A 279 -43.90 -36.28 16.27
CA ARG A 279 -44.76 -35.07 16.27
C ARG A 279 -44.30 -33.95 17.23
N GLY A 280 -44.82 -32.72 17.01
CA GLY A 280 -44.97 -31.64 18.01
C GLY A 280 -44.75 -30.25 17.42
N THR A 281 -45.75 -29.61 16.77
CA THR A 281 -46.69 -28.58 17.30
C THR A 281 -46.07 -27.21 17.64
N PHE A 282 -46.17 -26.25 16.69
CA PHE A 282 -46.53 -24.79 16.71
C PHE A 282 -46.26 -23.87 17.94
N PRO A 283 -46.33 -22.51 17.83
CA PRO A 283 -45.54 -21.51 17.07
C PRO A 283 -45.14 -20.28 17.98
N PRO A 284 -44.64 -19.14 17.45
CA PRO A 284 -43.93 -18.10 18.22
C PRO A 284 -44.67 -16.75 18.39
N ALA A 285 -44.26 -15.93 19.36
CA ALA A 285 -44.53 -14.48 19.53
C ALA A 285 -43.96 -14.03 20.90
N ARG A 286 -43.57 -12.80 21.24
CA ARG A 286 -43.58 -11.47 20.63
C ARG A 286 -42.72 -10.52 21.49
N THR A 287 -42.37 -9.40 20.89
CA THR A 287 -41.75 -8.16 21.37
C THR A 287 -42.59 -7.32 22.36
N ALA A 288 -41.93 -6.55 23.22
CA ALA A 288 -42.36 -5.26 23.84
C ALA A 288 -41.08 -4.63 24.44
N ASP A 289 -40.60 -3.41 24.21
CA ASP A 289 -41.08 -2.04 23.93
C ASP A 289 -41.72 -1.28 25.11
N LYS A 290 -41.24 -0.03 25.28
CA LYS A 290 -41.60 1.06 26.26
C LYS A 290 -40.94 0.94 27.66
N LYS A 291 -40.49 2.01 28.33
CA LYS A 291 -40.76 3.47 28.23
C LYS A 291 -39.69 4.27 29.02
N ARG A 292 -39.81 5.59 28.85
CA ARG A 292 -38.89 6.72 29.10
C ARG A 292 -39.03 7.37 30.50
N CYS A 293 -38.10 8.30 30.76
CA CYS A 293 -38.13 9.47 31.68
C CYS A 293 -37.76 9.22 33.15
N SER A 294 -37.17 10.12 33.94
CA SER A 294 -36.31 11.33 33.83
C SER A 294 -36.49 12.06 35.18
N GLU A 295 -35.42 12.50 35.85
CA GLU A 295 -35.31 13.55 36.90
C GLU A 295 -34.01 13.26 37.70
N VAL A 296 -32.97 14.11 37.79
CA VAL A 296 -32.80 15.48 38.32
C VAL A 296 -33.01 15.60 39.83
N ARG A 297 -31.89 15.70 40.60
CA ARG A 297 -31.59 16.60 41.76
C ARG A 297 -30.43 16.04 42.62
N THR A 298 -29.27 16.71 42.66
CA THR A 298 -28.75 17.69 43.65
C THR A 298 -27.94 17.08 44.82
N ASP A 299 -26.64 17.38 44.79
CA ASP A 299 -25.86 18.10 45.83
C ASP A 299 -25.27 17.41 47.08
N SER A 300 -24.10 17.94 47.44
CA SER A 300 -23.37 17.95 48.72
C SER A 300 -22.44 16.79 49.14
N ASP A 301 -21.15 17.14 49.12
CA ASP A 301 -20.15 17.05 50.19
C ASP A 301 -20.01 15.78 51.05
N ARG A 302 -18.77 15.24 51.07
CA ARG A 302 -17.90 15.24 52.27
C ARG A 302 -16.52 14.60 51.99
N HIS A 303 -15.48 15.34 52.35
CA HIS A 303 -14.11 14.87 52.61
C HIS A 303 -14.07 13.83 53.75
N PRO A 304 -12.94 13.10 53.89
CA PRO A 304 -12.14 13.40 55.07
C PRO A 304 -10.63 13.53 54.81
N THR A 305 -10.05 14.43 55.60
CA THR A 305 -8.64 14.66 55.90
C THR A 305 -8.18 13.79 57.08
N ARG A 306 -6.92 13.33 57.07
CA ARG A 306 -6.06 13.05 58.24
C ARG A 306 -4.64 12.81 57.72
N GLU A 307 -3.72 13.77 57.88
CA GLU A 307 -2.88 14.08 59.05
C GLU A 307 -1.55 13.32 59.08
N LEU A 308 -0.53 14.12 59.41
CA LEU A 308 0.89 13.85 59.46
C LEU A 308 1.26 13.02 60.69
N GLY A 309 2.31 12.21 60.55
CA GLY A 309 3.03 11.58 61.66
C GLY A 309 4.46 11.30 61.24
N ASP A 310 5.40 12.01 61.86
CA ASP A 310 6.84 11.92 61.65
C ASP A 310 7.50 10.80 62.49
N CYS A 311 8.68 10.39 62.01
CA CYS A 311 9.82 9.76 62.71
C CYS A 311 9.71 8.32 63.23
N ALA A 312 10.46 7.40 62.60
CA ALA A 312 11.51 6.62 63.29
C ALA A 312 12.44 5.91 62.29
N ALA A 313 13.74 6.14 62.49
CA ALA A 313 14.83 5.47 61.81
C ALA A 313 14.96 4.01 62.26
N GLN A 314 15.24 3.10 61.32
CA GLN A 314 16.00 1.88 61.63
C GLN A 314 16.72 1.35 60.39
N GLN A 315 18.04 1.30 60.51
CA GLN A 315 18.98 0.66 59.60
C GLN A 315 18.76 -0.86 59.61
N ARG A 316 18.92 -1.52 58.44
CA ARG A 316 19.59 -2.83 58.29
C ARG A 316 19.87 -3.09 56.80
N GLY A 317 21.11 -3.49 56.54
CA GLY A 317 21.69 -3.74 55.22
C GLY A 317 21.34 -5.11 54.62
N PRO A 318 22.14 -5.58 53.64
CA PRO A 318 21.63 -6.03 52.34
C PRO A 318 21.60 -7.55 52.19
N THR A 319 20.73 -8.10 51.34
CA THR A 319 20.94 -9.46 50.81
C THR A 319 20.08 -9.76 49.57
N GLN A 320 20.80 -10.12 48.51
CA GLN A 320 20.56 -11.23 47.57
C GLN A 320 19.36 -11.22 46.61
N GLN A 321 19.74 -11.26 45.32
CA GLN A 321 18.97 -11.74 44.18
C GLN A 321 18.50 -13.19 44.39
N PRO A 322 17.33 -13.60 43.86
CA PRO A 322 17.06 -15.00 43.64
C PRO A 322 17.51 -15.43 42.22
N PRO A 323 18.22 -16.57 42.09
CA PRO A 323 18.37 -17.30 40.85
C PRO A 323 17.12 -18.17 40.62
N PHE A 324 16.82 -18.54 39.38
CA PHE A 324 16.56 -19.93 38.96
C PHE A 324 15.96 -19.95 37.55
N ALA A 325 16.77 -20.44 36.63
CA ALA A 325 16.32 -21.10 35.43
C ALA A 325 15.81 -22.51 35.80
N THR A 326 14.66 -22.91 35.26
CA THR A 326 14.27 -24.32 35.20
C THR A 326 13.99 -24.70 33.75
N GLN A 327 14.72 -25.71 33.31
CA GLN A 327 14.64 -26.38 32.03
C GLN A 327 13.37 -27.25 32.00
N ALA A 328 12.57 -27.15 30.94
CA ALA A 328 11.60 -28.18 30.59
C ALA A 328 12.06 -28.89 29.31
N LYS A 329 12.27 -30.21 29.42
CA LYS A 329 12.69 -31.10 28.34
C LYS A 329 11.51 -31.46 27.41
N LYS A 330 11.90 -31.79 26.19
CA LYS A 330 11.16 -32.09 24.96
C LYS A 330 10.12 -33.22 25.07
N ALA A 331 9.04 -33.09 24.31
CA ALA A 331 8.34 -34.20 23.67
C ALA A 331 8.37 -34.02 22.14
N THR A 332 8.73 -35.08 21.45
CA THR A 332 9.05 -35.18 20.00
C THR A 332 7.95 -35.91 19.25
N THR A 333 7.50 -35.39 18.11
CA THR A 333 7.08 -36.14 16.90
C THR A 333 6.92 -35.17 15.71
N PRO A 334 6.99 -35.63 14.44
CA PRO A 334 7.90 -35.07 13.47
C PRO A 334 7.16 -34.33 12.34
N MET A 335 7.58 -33.10 12.03
CA MET A 335 7.12 -32.41 10.83
C MET A 335 8.35 -31.89 10.06
N ALA A 336 8.45 -32.44 8.85
CA ALA A 336 9.40 -32.20 7.77
C ALA A 336 10.35 -31.01 7.94
N HIS A 337 11.65 -31.33 8.00
CA HIS A 337 12.73 -30.37 7.84
C HIS A 337 12.63 -29.62 6.50
N GLN A 338 12.07 -28.40 6.52
CA GLN A 338 12.46 -27.38 5.56
C GLN A 338 13.90 -27.00 5.87
N ARG A 339 14.83 -27.60 5.12
CA ARG A 339 16.25 -27.29 5.15
C ARG A 339 16.44 -25.78 5.04
N GLY A 340 17.31 -25.27 5.92
CA GLY A 340 17.57 -23.85 6.10
C GLY A 340 17.86 -23.15 4.78
N ALA A 341 17.13 -22.07 4.55
CA ALA A 341 17.55 -21.02 3.65
C ALA A 341 18.82 -20.40 4.22
N GLY A 342 19.97 -20.99 3.86
CA GLY A 342 21.28 -20.36 4.04
C GLY A 342 21.21 -18.93 3.52
N ARG A 343 21.88 -18.02 4.24
CA ARG A 343 22.02 -16.60 3.90
C ARG A 343 22.20 -16.44 2.39
N ARG A 344 21.14 -16.03 1.69
CA ARG A 344 21.23 -15.66 0.28
C ARG A 344 22.18 -14.48 0.22
N GLY A 345 23.33 -14.67 -0.41
CA GLY A 345 24.26 -13.60 -0.75
C GLY A 345 23.50 -12.47 -1.41
N ILE A 346 23.92 -11.23 -1.11
CA ILE A 346 23.28 -9.98 -1.53
C ILE A 346 22.83 -10.09 -2.99
N SER A 347 21.52 -10.01 -3.15
CA SER A 347 20.73 -10.28 -4.36
C SER A 347 21.20 -9.45 -5.56
N ARG A 348 21.45 -10.15 -6.66
CA ARG A 348 21.60 -9.59 -8.01
C ARG A 348 20.22 -9.18 -8.54
N VAL A 349 19.62 -8.15 -7.95
CA VAL A 349 18.22 -7.74 -8.20
C VAL A 349 17.94 -7.60 -9.70
N PHE A 350 18.89 -7.05 -10.46
CA PHE A 350 18.74 -6.89 -11.91
C PHE A 350 18.68 -8.23 -12.67
N TYR A 351 19.55 -9.18 -12.33
CA TYR A 351 19.53 -10.51 -12.96
C TYR A 351 18.27 -11.29 -12.58
N GLU A 352 17.78 -11.15 -11.35
CA GLU A 352 16.51 -11.76 -10.94
C GLU A 352 15.32 -11.23 -11.77
N LEU A 353 15.31 -9.94 -12.12
CA LEU A 353 14.31 -9.37 -13.03
C LEU A 353 14.42 -9.98 -14.43
N ILE A 354 15.63 -10.09 -14.99
CA ILE A 354 15.83 -10.74 -16.30
C ILE A 354 15.33 -12.18 -16.27
N MET A 355 15.76 -12.97 -15.29
CA MET A 355 15.34 -14.37 -15.17
C MET A 355 13.83 -14.50 -15.06
N LEU A 356 13.17 -13.61 -14.30
CA LEU A 356 11.71 -13.60 -14.20
C LEU A 356 11.03 -13.29 -15.54
N ARG A 357 11.52 -12.28 -16.27
CA ARG A 357 11.01 -11.93 -17.60
C ARG A 357 11.15 -13.10 -18.57
N ASP A 358 12.36 -13.65 -18.68
CA ASP A 358 12.66 -14.71 -19.65
C ASP A 358 11.89 -15.99 -19.32
N THR A 359 11.70 -16.28 -18.02
CA THR A 359 10.84 -17.39 -17.58
C THR A 359 9.38 -17.17 -17.98
N LEU A 360 8.84 -15.95 -17.86
CA LEU A 360 7.47 -15.63 -18.27
C LEU A 360 7.30 -15.75 -19.79
N LEU A 361 8.25 -15.21 -20.57
CA LEU A 361 8.26 -15.37 -22.03
C LEU A 361 8.27 -16.84 -22.44
N ALA A 362 9.14 -17.65 -21.83
CA ALA A 362 9.21 -19.08 -22.12
C ALA A 362 7.90 -19.81 -21.77
N ARG A 363 7.20 -19.43 -20.69
CA ARG A 363 5.89 -20.01 -20.34
C ARG A 363 4.81 -19.64 -21.35
N ILE A 364 4.76 -18.39 -21.79
CA ILE A 364 3.78 -17.91 -22.77
C ILE A 364 4.03 -18.60 -24.12
N ALA A 365 5.28 -18.62 -24.60
CA ALA A 365 5.63 -19.30 -25.84
C ALA A 365 5.29 -20.80 -25.82
N ASN A 366 5.63 -21.51 -24.74
CA ASN A 366 5.28 -22.93 -24.59
C ASN A 366 3.77 -23.18 -24.58
N ARG A 367 2.99 -22.22 -24.11
CA ARG A 367 1.53 -22.30 -24.13
C ARG A 367 0.99 -22.11 -25.54
N ASP A 368 1.52 -21.16 -26.30
CA ASP A 368 1.08 -20.92 -27.69
C ASP A 368 1.37 -22.14 -28.57
N VAL A 369 2.54 -22.76 -28.42
CA VAL A 369 2.89 -24.02 -29.11
C VAL A 369 1.91 -25.14 -28.74
N ARG A 370 1.51 -25.26 -27.46
CA ARG A 370 0.50 -26.25 -27.04
C ARG A 370 -0.89 -25.95 -27.61
N HIS A 371 -1.28 -24.68 -27.73
CA HIS A 371 -2.56 -24.31 -28.33
C HIS A 371 -2.60 -24.59 -29.84
N SER A 372 -1.54 -24.26 -30.57
CA SER A 372 -1.42 -24.55 -32.01
C SER A 372 -1.40 -26.06 -32.30
N SER A 373 -0.72 -26.86 -31.46
CA SER A 373 -0.70 -28.32 -31.61
C SER A 373 -2.03 -29.00 -31.24
N LEU A 374 -2.78 -28.47 -30.26
CA LEU A 374 -4.13 -28.96 -29.94
C LEU A 374 -5.16 -28.58 -31.02
N SER A 375 -5.07 -27.36 -31.57
CA SER A 375 -5.88 -26.90 -32.70
C SER A 375 -5.65 -27.78 -33.94
N ASN A 376 -4.40 -28.09 -34.27
CA ASN A 376 -4.08 -28.97 -35.39
C ASN A 376 -4.54 -30.42 -35.15
N ARG A 377 -4.51 -30.92 -33.91
CA ARG A 377 -5.05 -32.25 -33.58
C ARG A 377 -6.58 -32.34 -33.67
N GLN A 378 -7.29 -31.25 -33.37
CA GLN A 378 -8.75 -31.20 -33.55
C GLN A 378 -9.13 -31.11 -35.02
N LEU A 379 -8.37 -30.35 -35.85
CA LEU A 379 -8.58 -30.32 -37.30
C LEU A 379 -8.30 -31.67 -37.97
N THR A 380 -7.31 -32.44 -37.51
CA THR A 380 -7.05 -33.79 -38.05
C THR A 380 -8.06 -34.84 -37.58
N GLN A 381 -8.75 -34.64 -36.45
CA GLN A 381 -9.86 -35.51 -36.04
C GLN A 381 -11.17 -35.23 -36.76
N VAL A 382 -11.42 -33.99 -37.21
CA VAL A 382 -12.63 -33.65 -37.99
C VAL A 382 -12.53 -34.15 -39.45
N ASN A 383 -11.33 -34.29 -40.00
CA ASN A 383 -11.10 -34.81 -41.36
C ASN A 383 -10.87 -36.34 -41.43
N ALA A 384 -11.12 -37.08 -40.34
CA ALA A 384 -10.93 -38.53 -40.28
C ALA A 384 -12.23 -39.35 -40.38
N HIS A 385 -13.34 -38.75 -40.84
CA HIS A 385 -14.55 -39.48 -41.20
C HIS A 385 -14.68 -39.65 -42.72
N GLU A 386 -14.53 -40.91 -43.13
CA GLU A 386 -14.88 -41.59 -44.39
C GLU A 386 -14.22 -41.15 -45.72
N PRO A 387 -13.45 -42.05 -46.37
CA PRO A 387 -13.21 -41.93 -47.80
C PRO A 387 -14.46 -42.38 -48.56
N LEU A 388 -15.16 -41.44 -49.20
CA LEU A 388 -16.13 -41.73 -50.25
C LEU A 388 -15.40 -42.42 -51.41
N THR A 389 -15.69 -43.71 -51.61
CA THR A 389 -15.30 -44.47 -52.79
C THR A 389 -16.02 -43.89 -54.01
N TYR A 390 -15.24 -43.28 -54.90
CA TYR A 390 -15.72 -42.79 -56.18
C TYR A 390 -15.64 -43.93 -57.21
N GLU A 391 -16.78 -44.54 -57.56
CA GLU A 391 -16.88 -45.40 -58.73
C GLU A 391 -17.06 -44.55 -60.01
N PRO A 392 -16.33 -44.82 -61.11
CA PRO A 392 -16.49 -44.11 -62.36
C PRO A 392 -17.73 -44.61 -63.14
N PRO A 393 -18.48 -43.72 -63.83
CA PRO A 393 -19.65 -44.10 -64.61
C PRO A 393 -19.27 -44.88 -65.88
N GLY A 394 -19.98 -45.99 -66.10
CA GLY A 394 -19.75 -46.93 -67.19
C GLY A 394 -20.03 -46.41 -68.60
N SER A 395 -19.23 -46.91 -69.54
CA SER A 395 -19.36 -46.74 -70.99
C SER A 395 -20.64 -47.36 -71.59
N PRO A 396 -21.20 -46.77 -72.66
CA PRO A 396 -22.42 -47.25 -73.29
C PRO A 396 -22.17 -48.50 -74.15
N ARG A 397 -22.94 -49.56 -73.91
CA ARG A 397 -23.00 -50.74 -74.78
C ARG A 397 -23.67 -50.38 -76.12
N LYS A 398 -22.90 -50.45 -77.21
CA LYS A 398 -23.41 -50.51 -78.59
C LYS A 398 -24.23 -51.79 -78.77
N ARG A 399 -25.52 -51.66 -79.10
CA ARG A 399 -26.33 -52.75 -79.65
C ARG A 399 -25.98 -52.90 -81.14
N SER A 400 -25.55 -54.10 -81.53
CA SER A 400 -25.36 -54.48 -82.92
C SER A 400 -26.71 -54.73 -83.58
N LEU A 401 -26.98 -54.02 -84.66
CA LEU A 401 -27.93 -54.40 -85.69
C LEU A 401 -27.18 -55.30 -86.69
N ALA A 402 -27.61 -56.54 -86.80
CA ALA A 402 -27.34 -57.40 -87.95
C ALA A 402 -28.67 -58.01 -88.40
N SER A 403 -29.02 -57.68 -89.62
CA SER A 403 -30.13 -58.17 -90.44
C SER A 403 -29.94 -59.62 -90.88
N GLN A 404 -31.03 -60.38 -90.99
CA GLN A 404 -31.44 -61.28 -92.10
C GLN A 404 -32.70 -62.05 -91.65
N THR A 405 -33.88 -61.85 -92.25
CA THR A 405 -34.46 -62.70 -93.33
C THR A 405 -34.28 -64.20 -93.04
N ARG A 406 -35.32 -64.99 -92.81
CA ARG A 406 -36.46 -65.28 -93.69
C ARG A 406 -37.57 -65.99 -92.92
#